data_AF-A0A3C0IX76-F1
#
_entry.id   AF-A0A3C0IX76-F1
#
_cell.length_a   1.000
_cell.length_b   1.000
_cell.length_c   1.000
_cell.angle_alpha   90.00
_cell.angle_beta   90.00
_cell.angle_gamma   90.00
#
_symmetry.space_group_name_H-M   'P 1'
#
loop_
_entity.id
_entity.type
_entity.pdbx_description
1 polymer ?
#
loop_
_entity_poly.entity_id
_entity_poly.type
_entity_poly.pdbx_seq_one_letter_code
_entity_poly.pdbx_strand_id
1 'polypeptide(L)'
;MSRGGNGSMHLDLCDDLVRRALAMGAADAEVFYRKARKLEAMFEKNDLQVPKGDTYEGVGIRVLLGGSGGVRLGFAATNLLTSKSLENALSAAVAIAHASPEDPNYSLAEPAPAEPVPGIYDQSAEKLTLRDAL
;
A
#
# COMPACT_ATOMS: atom_id res chain seq x y z
N MET A 1 10.26 24.31 2.51
CA MET A 1 10.05 23.40 3.66
C MET A 1 10.64 22.05 3.26
N SER A 2 11.68 21.61 3.97
CA SER A 2 12.50 20.44 3.61
C SER A 2 11.72 19.14 3.84
N ARG A 3 11.29 18.46 2.77
CA ARG A 3 10.74 17.10 2.85
C ARG A 3 11.87 16.14 3.24
N GLY A 4 11.73 15.50 4.40
CA GLY A 4 12.74 14.59 4.96
C GLY A 4 12.91 13.31 4.12
N GLY A 5 14.09 13.20 3.49
CA GLY A 5 14.92 12.05 3.11
C GLY A 5 14.36 10.68 2.68
N ASN A 6 13.25 10.17 3.19
CA ASN A 6 12.74 8.81 2.87
C ASN A 6 11.21 8.74 2.73
N GLY A 7 10.46 9.65 3.37
CA GLY A 7 9.00 9.72 3.20
C GLY A 7 8.57 10.17 1.81
N SER A 8 9.45 10.88 1.09
CA SER A 8 9.18 11.29 -0.30
C SER A 8 9.19 10.10 -1.25
N MET A 9 10.16 9.18 -1.15
CA MET A 9 10.37 8.13 -2.15
C MET A 9 9.18 7.17 -2.32
N HIS A 10 8.52 6.79 -1.23
CA HIS A 10 7.36 5.88 -1.30
C HIS A 10 6.08 6.58 -1.72
N LEU A 11 5.91 7.86 -1.35
CA LEU A 11 4.81 8.68 -1.87
C LEU A 11 5.01 8.98 -3.35
N ASP A 12 6.24 9.24 -3.79
CA ASP A 12 6.58 9.45 -5.20
C ASP A 12 6.26 8.21 -6.05
N LEU A 13 6.46 7.00 -5.49
CA LEU A 13 6.04 5.73 -6.11
C LEU A 13 4.51 5.64 -6.22
N CYS A 14 3.77 5.95 -5.15
CA CYS A 14 2.31 5.97 -5.19
C CYS A 14 1.79 6.94 -6.23
N ASP A 15 2.34 8.16 -6.27
CA ASP A 15 1.99 9.20 -7.23
C ASP A 15 2.28 8.77 -8.68
N ASP A 16 3.40 8.07 -8.93
CA ASP A 16 3.70 7.49 -10.25
C ASP A 16 2.65 6.47 -10.67
N LEU A 17 2.29 5.55 -9.78
CA LEU A 17 1.31 4.51 -10.07
C LEU A 17 -0.09 5.09 -10.31
N VAL A 18 -0.50 6.12 -9.56
CA VAL A 18 -1.74 6.85 -9.82
C VAL A 18 -1.70 7.49 -11.21
N ARG A 19 -0.63 8.24 -11.54
CA ARG A 19 -0.47 8.86 -12.87
C ARG A 19 -0.56 7.84 -14.01
N ARG A 20 0.08 6.69 -13.84
CA ARG A 20 0.06 5.60 -14.84
C ARG A 20 -1.32 4.96 -14.95
N ALA A 21 -2.04 4.75 -13.85
CA ALA A 21 -3.42 4.25 -13.86
C ALA A 21 -4.34 5.18 -14.67
N LEU A 22 -4.25 6.49 -14.42
CA LEU A 22 -5.01 7.50 -15.16
C LEU A 22 -4.64 7.50 -16.66
N ALA A 23 -3.35 7.40 -16.98
CA ALA A 23 -2.88 7.28 -18.36
C ALA A 23 -3.38 6.01 -19.07
N MET A 24 -3.71 4.96 -18.31
CA MET A 24 -4.32 3.72 -18.82
C MET A 24 -5.85 3.78 -18.93
N GLY A 25 -6.46 4.95 -18.69
CA GLY A 25 -7.89 5.18 -18.88
C GLY A 25 -8.74 5.03 -17.62
N ALA A 26 -8.13 4.90 -16.44
CA ALA A 26 -8.86 5.03 -15.19
C ALA A 26 -9.42 6.45 -15.04
N ALA A 27 -10.68 6.55 -14.63
CA ALA A 27 -11.28 7.81 -14.22
C ALA A 27 -10.72 8.24 -12.87
N ASP A 28 -10.51 7.27 -11.97
CA ASP A 28 -9.94 7.47 -10.64
C ASP A 28 -9.05 6.29 -10.25
N ALA A 29 -8.07 6.54 -9.39
CA ALA A 29 -7.18 5.52 -8.86
C ALA A 29 -6.74 5.83 -7.42
N GLU A 30 -6.58 4.78 -6.63
CA GLU A 30 -6.03 4.83 -5.28
C GLU A 30 -4.87 3.84 -5.18
N VAL A 31 -3.77 4.29 -4.59
CA VAL A 31 -2.58 3.46 -4.36
C VAL A 31 -2.21 3.52 -2.89
N PHE A 32 -2.13 2.35 -2.27
CA PHE A 32 -1.78 2.21 -0.86
C PHE A 32 -0.47 1.45 -0.71
N TYR A 33 0.56 2.13 -0.22
CA TYR A 33 1.83 1.51 0.13
C TYR A 33 1.90 1.22 1.64
N ARG A 34 2.43 0.06 2.00
CA ARG A 34 2.68 -0.33 3.39
C ARG A 34 4.07 -0.90 3.56
N LYS A 35 4.74 -0.48 4.63
CA LYS A 35 5.93 -1.13 5.19
C LYS A 35 5.72 -1.43 6.67
N ALA A 36 6.13 -2.61 7.10
CA ALA A 36 6.11 -3.00 8.50
C ALA A 36 7.32 -3.87 8.82
N ARG A 37 7.88 -3.68 10.02
CA ARG A 37 8.88 -4.57 10.59
C ARG A 37 8.28 -5.20 11.84
N LYS A 38 8.43 -6.52 11.99
CA LYS A 38 7.97 -7.27 13.15
C LYS A 38 9.15 -8.04 13.75
N LEU A 39 9.31 -7.94 15.07
CA LEU A 39 10.26 -8.74 15.85
C LEU A 39 9.45 -9.59 16.81
N GLU A 40 9.79 -10.87 16.95
CA GLU A 40 9.04 -11.83 17.78
C GLU A 40 10.00 -12.77 18.51
N ALA A 41 9.83 -12.88 19.82
CA ALA A 41 10.46 -13.90 20.66
C ALA A 41 9.35 -14.64 21.43
N MET A 42 9.47 -15.96 21.53
CA MET A 42 8.45 -16.80 22.15
C MET A 42 9.12 -17.77 23.12
N PHE A 43 8.58 -17.85 24.33
CA PHE A 43 9.03 -18.80 25.34
C PHE A 43 7.98 -19.90 25.50
N GLU A 44 8.41 -21.15 25.46
CA GLU A 44 7.55 -22.32 25.67
C GLU A 44 8.24 -23.28 26.63
N LYS A 45 7.56 -23.67 27.72
CA LYS A 45 8.13 -24.55 28.77
C LYS A 45 9.47 -24.04 29.33
N ASN A 46 9.59 -22.72 29.51
CA ASN A 46 10.83 -22.03 29.91
C ASN A 46 12.00 -22.17 28.93
N ASP A 47 11.74 -22.58 27.70
CA ASP A 47 12.73 -22.61 26.63
C ASP A 47 12.46 -21.53 25.58
N LEU A 48 13.51 -20.89 25.08
CA LEU A 48 13.42 -19.83 24.10
C LEU A 48 13.32 -20.44 22.69
N GLN A 49 12.17 -20.23 22.05
CA GLN A 49 12.01 -20.56 20.64
C GLN A 49 12.84 -19.61 19.79
N VAL A 50 13.23 -20.06 18.58
CA VAL A 50 14.06 -19.28 17.65
C VAL A 50 13.42 -17.90 17.42
N PRO A 51 14.06 -16.81 17.85
CA PRO A 51 13.54 -15.46 17.66
C PRO A 51 13.46 -15.10 16.17
N LYS A 52 12.43 -14.34 15.77
CA LYS A 52 12.12 -14.03 14.36
C LYS A 52 12.10 -12.53 14.10
N GLY A 53 12.55 -12.14 12.91
CA GLY A 53 12.46 -10.78 12.41
C GLY A 53 11.93 -10.78 10.98
N ASP A 54 10.76 -10.19 10.78
CA ASP A 54 10.09 -10.12 9.48
C ASP A 54 9.99 -8.67 9.01
N THR A 55 10.15 -8.47 7.71
CA THR A 55 9.85 -7.20 7.04
C THR A 55 8.79 -7.45 5.98
N TYR A 56 7.72 -6.67 6.05
CA TYR A 56 6.63 -6.68 5.09
C TYR A 56 6.64 -5.37 4.34
N GLU A 57 6.60 -5.44 3.02
CA GLU A 57 6.52 -4.27 2.16
C GLU A 57 5.62 -4.61 0.98
N GLY A 58 4.80 -3.66 0.53
CA GLY A 58 3.95 -3.88 -0.63
C GLY A 58 3.06 -2.71 -0.97
N VAL A 59 2.39 -2.84 -2.11
CA VAL A 59 1.47 -1.85 -2.65
C VAL A 59 0.18 -2.52 -3.09
N GLY A 60 -0.95 -1.88 -2.79
CA GLY A 60 -2.26 -2.16 -3.37
C GLY A 60 -2.65 -1.04 -4.34
N ILE A 61 -3.24 -1.40 -5.47
CA ILE A 61 -3.68 -0.48 -6.53
C ILE A 61 -5.15 -0.76 -6.79
N ARG A 62 -6.00 0.23 -6.56
CA ARG A 62 -7.42 0.22 -6.89
C ARG A 62 -7.67 1.22 -8.03
N VAL A 63 -8.38 0.79 -9.07
CA VAL A 63 -8.73 1.63 -10.21
C VAL A 63 -10.23 1.61 -10.45
N LEU A 64 -10.78 2.76 -10.85
CA LEU A 64 -12.16 2.94 -11.25
C LEU A 64 -12.19 3.37 -12.71
N LEU A 65 -12.88 2.60 -13.56
CA LEU A 65 -13.11 2.96 -14.96
C LEU A 65 -14.51 3.56 -15.10
N GLY A 66 -14.63 4.69 -15.80
CA GLY A 66 -15.92 5.31 -16.10
C GLY A 66 -16.79 4.44 -17.02
N GLY A 67 -18.10 4.43 -16.77
CA GLY A 67 -19.11 3.74 -17.58
C GLY A 67 -20.38 4.57 -17.72
N SER A 68 -21.35 4.06 -18.49
CA SER A 68 -22.59 4.79 -18.79
C SER A 68 -23.62 4.71 -17.65
N GLY A 69 -23.54 3.69 -16.79
CA GLY A 69 -24.47 3.44 -15.69
C GLY A 69 -23.81 3.35 -14.30
N GLY A 70 -22.52 3.65 -14.20
CA GLY A 70 -21.72 3.57 -12.97
C GLY A 70 -20.24 3.49 -13.27
N VAL A 71 -19.43 3.06 -12.31
CA VAL A 71 -18.00 2.79 -12.53
C VAL A 71 -17.70 1.31 -12.35
N ARG A 72 -16.65 0.85 -13.02
CA ARG A 72 -16.15 -0.52 -12.88
C ARG A 72 -14.89 -0.53 -12.04
N LEU A 73 -14.85 -1.38 -11.03
CA LEU A 73 -13.74 -1.44 -10.07
C LEU A 73 -12.81 -2.60 -10.37
N GLY A 74 -11.51 -2.35 -10.26
CA GLY A 74 -10.49 -3.37 -10.25
C GLY A 74 -9.44 -3.11 -9.19
N PHE A 75 -8.90 -4.19 -8.62
CA PHE A 75 -7.88 -4.13 -7.58
C PHE A 75 -6.82 -5.21 -7.80
N ALA A 76 -5.57 -4.85 -7.59
CA ALA A 76 -4.45 -5.79 -7.51
C ALA A 76 -3.42 -5.30 -6.51
N ALA A 77 -2.58 -6.22 -6.02
CA ALA A 77 -1.53 -5.90 -5.06
C ALA A 77 -0.26 -6.70 -5.35
N THR A 78 0.89 -6.18 -4.91
CA THR A 78 2.16 -6.89 -4.94
C THR A 78 3.06 -6.49 -3.77
N ASN A 79 3.87 -7.44 -3.31
CA ASN A 79 4.96 -7.21 -2.36
C ASN A 79 6.34 -7.10 -3.03
N LEU A 80 6.39 -7.14 -4.37
CA LEU A 80 7.62 -6.96 -5.15
C LEU A 80 7.59 -5.58 -5.81
N LEU A 81 8.47 -4.68 -5.38
CA LEU A 81 8.52 -3.30 -5.88
C LEU A 81 9.39 -3.10 -7.12
N THR A 82 9.58 -4.16 -7.91
CA THR A 82 10.27 -4.04 -9.20
C THR A 82 9.35 -3.40 -10.23
N SER A 83 9.89 -2.63 -11.18
CA SER A 83 9.09 -1.96 -12.21
C SER A 83 8.15 -2.92 -12.94
N LYS A 84 8.61 -4.14 -13.23
CA LYS A 84 7.81 -5.20 -13.87
C LYS A 84 6.66 -5.68 -12.98
N SER A 85 6.91 -5.95 -11.70
CA SER A 85 5.87 -6.39 -10.77
C SER A 85 4.80 -5.31 -10.56
N LEU A 86 5.23 -4.06 -10.49
CA LEU A 86 4.34 -2.90 -10.38
C LEU A 86 3.48 -2.70 -11.64
N GLU A 87 4.08 -2.82 -12.83
CA GLU A 87 3.37 -2.77 -14.10
C GLU A 87 2.37 -3.92 -14.24
N ASN A 88 2.75 -5.13 -13.83
CA ASN A 88 1.85 -6.29 -13.83
C ASN A 88 0.67 -6.08 -12.88
N ALA A 89 0.90 -5.58 -11.66
CA ALA A 89 -0.18 -5.29 -10.71
C ALA A 89 -1.12 -4.21 -11.26
N LEU A 90 -0.57 -3.13 -11.81
CA LEU A 90 -1.38 -2.07 -12.42
C LEU A 90 -2.23 -2.58 -13.59
N SER A 91 -1.61 -3.34 -14.50
CA SER A 91 -2.31 -3.94 -15.65
C SER A 91 -3.39 -4.92 -15.21
N ALA A 92 -3.13 -5.72 -14.16
CA ALA A 92 -4.11 -6.62 -13.59
C ALA A 92 -5.30 -5.86 -12.99
N ALA A 93 -5.06 -4.77 -12.24
CA ALA A 93 -6.14 -3.95 -11.69
C ALA A 93 -7.03 -3.38 -12.82
N VAL A 94 -6.43 -2.84 -13.89
CA VAL A 94 -7.19 -2.32 -15.05
C VAL A 94 -7.95 -3.44 -15.79
N ALA A 95 -7.32 -4.58 -16.01
CA ALA A 95 -7.99 -5.73 -16.65
C ALA A 95 -9.18 -6.24 -15.83
N ILE A 96 -9.04 -6.32 -14.50
CA ILE A 96 -10.14 -6.68 -13.60
C ILE A 96 -11.26 -5.65 -13.70
N ALA A 97 -10.94 -4.34 -13.70
CA ALA A 97 -11.95 -3.31 -13.83
C ALA A 97 -12.73 -3.42 -15.15
N HIS A 98 -12.07 -3.71 -16.27
CA HIS A 98 -12.78 -3.95 -17.54
C HIS A 98 -13.72 -5.15 -17.50
N ALA A 99 -13.34 -6.22 -16.77
CA ALA A 99 -14.16 -7.43 -16.63
C ALA A 99 -15.28 -7.31 -15.58
N SER A 100 -15.18 -6.34 -14.66
CA SER A 100 -16.16 -6.10 -13.60
C SER A 100 -17.45 -5.46 -14.12
N PRO A 101 -18.61 -5.75 -13.50
CA PRO A 101 -19.84 -5.02 -13.78
C PRO A 101 -19.74 -3.56 -13.33
N GLU A 102 -20.58 -2.71 -13.91
CA GLU A 102 -20.75 -1.33 -13.44
C GLU A 102 -21.56 -1.31 -12.14
N ASP A 103 -21.14 -0.47 -11.20
CA ASP A 103 -21.89 -0.16 -9.98
C ASP A 103 -21.94 1.37 -9.78
N PRO A 104 -23.14 1.98 -9.67
CA PRO A 104 -23.26 3.41 -9.44
C PRO A 104 -22.83 3.86 -8.03
N ASN A 105 -22.65 2.92 -7.09
CA ASN A 105 -22.27 3.23 -5.70
C ASN A 105 -20.75 3.23 -5.49
N TYR A 106 -19.97 2.80 -6.47
CA TYR A 106 -18.52 2.88 -6.40
C TYR A 106 -18.06 4.32 -6.67
N SER A 107 -17.31 4.86 -5.73
CA SER A 107 -16.68 6.18 -5.80
C SER A 107 -15.47 6.22 -4.88
N LEU A 108 -14.57 7.17 -5.10
CA LEU A 108 -13.60 7.56 -4.08
C LEU A 108 -14.23 8.61 -3.16
N ALA A 109 -13.71 8.69 -1.94
CA ALA A 109 -14.07 9.78 -1.04
C ALA A 109 -13.62 11.11 -1.66
N GLU A 110 -14.42 12.15 -1.46
CA GLU A 110 -14.05 13.51 -1.87
C GLU A 110 -12.70 13.90 -1.25
N PRO A 111 -11.81 14.58 -2.00
CA PRO A 111 -10.53 15.01 -1.48
C PRO A 111 -10.69 15.83 -0.20
N ALA A 112 -10.12 15.34 0.89
CA ALA A 112 -10.10 16.01 2.18
C ALA A 112 -8.67 16.03 2.74
N PRO A 113 -8.30 17.06 3.52
CA PRO A 113 -7.02 17.06 4.23
C PRO A 113 -6.92 15.84 5.15
N ALA A 114 -5.81 15.10 5.05
CA ALA A 114 -5.51 14.06 6.01
C ALA A 114 -5.05 14.68 7.32
N GLU A 115 -5.78 14.44 8.41
CA GLU A 115 -5.37 14.88 9.74
C GLU A 115 -4.39 13.86 10.36
N PRO A 116 -3.17 14.27 10.74
CA PRO A 116 -2.24 13.38 11.42
C PRO A 116 -2.76 13.06 12.82
N VAL A 117 -2.83 11.79 13.17
CA VAL A 117 -3.16 11.37 14.53
C VAL A 117 -1.87 11.39 15.37
N PRO A 118 -1.76 12.24 16.41
CA PRO A 118 -0.56 12.28 17.24
C PRO A 118 -0.45 11.04 18.13
N GLY A 119 0.78 10.68 18.52
CA GLY A 119 1.02 9.63 19.51
C GLY A 119 0.81 8.18 19.02
N ILE A 120 0.54 7.96 17.73
CA ILE A 120 0.38 6.61 17.15
C ILE A 120 1.70 5.94 16.74
N TYR A 121 2.81 6.68 16.84
CA TYR A 121 4.12 6.21 16.42
C TYR A 121 5.17 6.55 17.47
N ASP A 122 5.76 5.51 18.07
CA ASP A 122 6.91 5.64 18.96
C ASP A 122 8.20 5.49 18.15
N GLN A 123 8.96 6.58 18.03
CA GLN A 123 10.25 6.59 17.32
C GLN A 123 11.29 5.67 17.95
N SER A 124 11.17 5.36 19.25
CA SER A 124 12.08 4.41 19.90
C SER A 124 12.00 3.01 19.29
N ALA A 125 10.83 2.65 18.73
CA ALA A 125 10.60 1.36 18.10
C ALA A 125 11.49 1.11 16.88
N GLU A 126 12.02 2.15 16.22
CA GLU A 126 12.96 1.99 15.11
C GLU A 126 14.30 1.37 15.54
N LYS A 127 14.68 1.59 16.80
CA LYS A 127 15.96 1.13 17.36
C LYS A 127 15.86 -0.24 18.01
N LEU A 128 14.64 -0.75 18.22
CA LEU A 128 14.43 -2.09 18.78
C LEU A 128 15.09 -3.15 17.90
N THR A 129 15.82 -4.03 18.55
CA THR A 129 16.49 -5.18 17.99
C THR A 129 15.89 -6.46 18.56
N LEU A 130 16.21 -7.60 17.94
CA LEU A 130 15.74 -8.89 18.43
C LEU A 130 16.28 -9.21 19.85
N ARG A 131 17.42 -8.62 20.23
CA ARG A 131 17.99 -8.77 21.58
C ARG A 131 17.17 -8.07 22.65
N ASP A 132 16.49 -6.97 22.31
CA ASP A 132 15.65 -6.24 23.26
C ASP A 132 14.35 -7.00 23.60
N ALA A 133 14.05 -8.08 22.85
CA ALA A 133 12.89 -8.94 23.06
C ALA A 133 13.22 -10.24 23.85
N LEU A 134 14.47 -10.43 24.27
CA LEU A 134 14.96 -11.59 25.05
C LEU A 134 15.11 -11.24 26.53
#